data_AF-V9D9K3-F1
#
_entry.id   AF-V9D9K3-F1
#
_cell.length_a   1.000
_cell.length_b   1.000
_cell.length_c   1.000
_cell.angle_alpha   90.00
_cell.angle_beta   90.00
_cell.angle_gamma   90.00
#
_symmetry.space_group_name_H-M   'P 1'
#
loop_
_entity.id
_entity.type
_entity.pdbx_description
1 polymer ?
#
loop_
_entity_poly.entity_id
_entity_poly.type
_entity_poly.pdbx_seq_one_letter_code
_entity_poly.pdbx_strand_id
1 'polypeptide(L)'
;MANKILIVFIVFDIIFLLCAGLHLFIPLYTRMNIKNNTNVDNIASNLLLDHCPLTASMVNSVIMFITFLLSVPAFFMNRNRAYLKLHATGVVICSLLTFAIGIDIWFSTLQTRKNLAPIWNSQTPAIQTMLQAKFQCCGYSNPALFIKDDTCVSAATAARLGPCITPFGVFANSFLDVVFTTFFGFVAVDMMLLLAALCLVKDRKEKERYRLIDEKRGFGPI
;
A
#
# COMPACT_ATOMS: atom_id res chain seq x y z
N MET A 1 30.71 17.30 13.75
CA MET A 1 30.37 17.11 12.31
C MET A 1 29.14 16.23 12.21
N ALA A 2 28.10 16.67 11.50
CA ALA A 2 26.92 15.82 11.29
C ALA A 2 27.33 14.56 10.52
N ASN A 3 27.02 13.39 11.08
CA ASN A 3 27.35 12.11 10.47
C ASN A 3 26.51 11.96 9.19
N LYS A 4 27.15 11.97 8.01
CA LYS A 4 26.46 11.82 6.72
C LYS A 4 25.54 10.59 6.70
N ILE A 5 25.95 9.51 7.37
CA ILE A 5 25.18 8.27 7.50
C ILE A 5 23.90 8.49 8.32
N LEU A 6 23.97 9.30 9.38
CA LEU A 6 22.80 9.65 10.20
C LEU A 6 21.80 10.48 9.39
N ILE A 7 22.26 11.41 8.55
CA ILE A 7 21.38 12.22 7.70
C ILE A 7 20.63 11.33 6.70
N VAL A 8 21.34 10.41 6.04
CA VAL A 8 20.72 9.47 5.09
C VAL A 8 19.66 8.61 5.79
N PHE A 9 19.97 8.10 6.99
CA PHE A 9 19.01 7.36 7.80
C PHE A 9 17.77 8.20 8.13
N ILE A 10 17.93 9.45 8.61
CA ILE A 10 16.81 10.36 8.93
C ILE A 10 15.94 10.61 7.69
N VAL A 11 16.53 10.84 6.52
CA VAL A 11 15.78 11.08 5.28
C VAL A 11 14.90 9.88 4.94
N PHE A 12 15.47 8.67 4.93
CA PHE A 12 14.69 7.46 4.65
C PHE A 12 13.64 7.17 5.73
N ASP A 13 13.92 7.48 7.00
CA ASP A 13 12.97 7.30 8.10
C ASP A 13 11.76 8.24 7.98
N ILE A 14 11.98 9.48 7.50
CA ILE A 14 10.89 10.41 7.16
C ILE A 14 10.07 9.89 5.97
N ILE A 15 10.73 9.39 4.92
CA ILE A 15 10.00 8.82 3.76
C ILE A 15 9.18 7.59 4.19
N PHE A 16 9.72 6.76 5.07
CA PHE A 16 9.00 5.63 5.67
C PHE A 16 7.79 6.08 6.48
N LEU A 17 7.91 7.16 7.27
CA LEU A 17 6.77 7.77 7.97
C LEU A 17 5.69 8.27 7.00
N LEU A 18 6.08 8.89 5.89
CA LEU A 18 5.13 9.30 4.85
C LEU A 18 4.41 8.08 4.23
N CYS A 19 5.15 6.99 3.99
CA CYS A 19 4.56 5.72 3.54
C CYS A 19 3.57 5.16 4.56
N ALA A 20 3.89 5.20 5.85
CA ALA A 20 2.96 4.82 6.92
C ALA A 20 1.68 5.66 6.89
N GLY A 21 1.81 6.96 6.66
CA GLY A 21 0.70 7.88 6.45
C GLY A 21 -0.18 7.48 5.26
N LEU A 22 0.41 7.13 4.12
CA LEU A 22 -0.32 6.66 2.93
C LEU A 22 -1.02 5.32 3.18
N HIS A 23 -0.35 4.38 3.85
CA HIS A 23 -0.91 3.07 4.22
C HIS A 23 -2.15 3.18 5.12
N LEU A 24 -2.26 4.25 5.91
CA LEU A 24 -3.43 4.55 6.73
C LEU A 24 -4.48 5.38 5.99
N PHE A 25 -4.04 6.43 5.28
CA PHE A 25 -4.93 7.39 4.63
C PHE A 25 -5.74 6.74 3.51
N ILE A 26 -5.11 5.97 2.62
CA ILE A 26 -5.79 5.39 1.45
C ILE A 26 -6.95 4.48 1.88
N PRO A 27 -6.76 3.52 2.80
CA PRO A 27 -7.87 2.68 3.27
C PRO A 27 -8.99 3.46 3.98
N LEU A 28 -8.64 4.46 4.81
CA LEU A 28 -9.64 5.28 5.51
C LEU A 28 -10.45 6.14 4.54
N TYR A 29 -9.77 6.82 3.63
CA TYR A 29 -10.40 7.63 2.59
C TYR A 29 -11.35 6.80 1.74
N THR A 30 -10.92 5.61 1.32
CA THR A 30 -11.74 4.66 0.55
C THR A 30 -13.01 4.28 1.30
N ARG A 31 -12.90 3.87 2.58
CA ARG A 31 -14.08 3.50 3.39
C ARG A 31 -15.06 4.66 3.59
N MET A 32 -14.55 5.87 3.79
CA MET A 32 -15.38 7.06 3.91
C MET A 32 -16.10 7.37 2.59
N ASN A 33 -15.40 7.25 1.46
CA ASN A 33 -15.98 7.50 0.13
C ASN A 33 -17.07 6.50 -0.22
N ILE A 34 -16.85 5.21 0.04
CA ILE A 34 -17.85 4.15 -0.18
C ILE A 34 -19.16 4.48 0.56
N LYS A 35 -19.05 4.91 1.83
CA LYS A 35 -20.22 5.19 2.68
C LYS A 35 -20.98 6.45 2.28
N ASN A 36 -20.27 7.50 1.86
CA ASN A 36 -20.84 8.86 1.82
C ASN A 36 -20.96 9.47 0.42
N ASN A 37 -20.21 9.01 -0.59
CA ASN A 37 -20.07 9.73 -1.86
C ASN A 37 -19.86 8.80 -3.06
N THR A 38 -20.59 7.69 -3.12
CA THR A 38 -20.51 6.76 -4.24
C THR A 38 -21.28 7.31 -5.44
N ASN A 39 -20.57 7.48 -6.56
CA ASN A 39 -21.10 7.99 -7.83
C ASN A 39 -20.53 7.19 -9.02
N VAL A 40 -20.99 7.51 -10.23
CA VAL A 40 -20.59 6.81 -11.47
C VAL A 40 -19.08 6.87 -11.72
N ASP A 41 -18.39 7.92 -11.27
CA ASP A 41 -16.96 8.13 -11.50
C ASP A 41 -16.07 7.32 -10.55
N ASN A 42 -16.49 7.11 -9.31
CA ASN A 42 -15.68 6.42 -8.31
C ASN A 42 -16.14 5.00 -7.97
N ILE A 43 -17.35 4.58 -8.39
CA ILE A 43 -17.92 3.27 -8.03
C ILE A 43 -17.00 2.10 -8.35
N ALA A 44 -16.38 2.08 -9.53
CA ALA A 44 -15.53 0.96 -9.94
C ALA A 44 -14.24 0.88 -9.11
N SER A 45 -13.57 2.01 -8.86
CA SER A 45 -12.38 2.05 -8.01
C SER A 45 -12.70 1.68 -6.57
N ASN A 46 -13.79 2.24 -6.02
CA ASN A 46 -14.26 1.97 -4.67
C ASN A 46 -14.55 0.47 -4.48
N LEU A 47 -15.24 -0.15 -5.44
CA LEU A 47 -15.57 -1.56 -5.40
C LEU A 47 -14.33 -2.46 -5.45
N LEU A 48 -13.37 -2.14 -6.32
CA LEU A 48 -12.12 -2.90 -6.41
C LEU A 48 -11.26 -2.77 -5.14
N LEU A 49 -11.20 -1.57 -4.56
CA LEU A 49 -10.46 -1.34 -3.32
C LEU A 49 -11.12 -2.01 -2.11
N ASP A 50 -12.46 -2.11 -2.07
CA ASP A 50 -13.17 -2.80 -0.96
C ASP A 50 -12.83 -4.29 -0.88
N HIS A 51 -12.50 -4.89 -2.03
CA HIS A 51 -12.03 -6.29 -2.12
C HIS A 51 -10.52 -6.46 -1.89
N CYS A 52 -9.75 -5.36 -1.77
CA CYS A 52 -8.34 -5.42 -1.40
C CYS A 52 -8.19 -5.60 0.12
N PRO A 53 -7.03 -6.08 0.62
CA PRO A 53 -6.76 -6.27 2.05
C PRO A 53 -6.53 -4.93 2.79
N LEU A 54 -7.50 -4.01 2.74
CA LEU A 54 -7.45 -2.67 3.33
C LEU A 54 -7.19 -2.70 4.83
N THR A 55 -7.81 -3.65 5.55
CA THR A 55 -7.59 -3.84 6.99
C THR A 55 -6.14 -4.21 7.30
N ALA A 56 -5.52 -5.07 6.47
CA ALA A 56 -4.12 -5.45 6.65
C ALA A 56 -3.20 -4.23 6.44
N SER A 57 -3.49 -3.38 5.45
CA SER A 57 -2.75 -2.12 5.26
C SER A 57 -2.87 -1.18 6.45
N MET A 58 -4.07 -1.03 7.03
CA MET A 58 -4.27 -0.22 8.24
C MET A 58 -3.48 -0.78 9.43
N VAL A 59 -3.51 -2.09 9.66
CA VAL A 59 -2.75 -2.73 10.74
C VAL A 59 -1.25 -2.53 10.54
N ASN A 60 -0.76 -2.72 9.32
CA ASN A 60 0.65 -2.49 9.00
C ASN A 60 1.05 -1.03 9.26
N SER A 61 0.21 -0.05 8.93
CA SER A 61 0.48 1.37 9.19
C SER A 61 0.72 1.66 10.69
N VAL A 62 -0.04 1.02 11.59
CA VAL A 62 0.14 1.18 13.04
C VAL A 62 1.51 0.63 13.46
N ILE A 63 1.92 -0.52 12.92
CA ILE A 63 3.24 -1.11 13.19
C ILE A 63 4.35 -0.20 12.64
N MET A 64 4.15 0.39 11.46
CA MET A 64 5.10 1.36 10.88
C MET A 64 5.24 2.62 11.76
N PHE A 65 4.14 3.18 12.27
CA PHE A 65 4.20 4.32 13.19
C PHE A 65 4.93 3.97 14.48
N ILE A 66 4.68 2.80 15.07
CA ILE A 66 5.43 2.33 16.25
C ILE A 66 6.91 2.16 15.92
N THR A 67 7.22 1.57 14.75
CA THR A 67 8.59 1.38 14.28
C THR A 67 9.32 2.72 14.10
N PHE A 68 8.64 3.74 13.59
CA PHE A 68 9.17 5.11 13.51
C PHE A 68 9.41 5.70 14.90
N LEU A 69 8.48 5.54 15.85
CA LEU A 69 8.69 6.05 17.22
C LEU A 69 9.93 5.42 17.89
N LEU A 70 10.29 4.19 17.53
CA LEU A 70 11.52 3.53 17.98
C LEU A 70 12.80 4.13 17.37
N SER A 71 12.71 4.84 16.24
CA SER A 71 13.85 5.57 15.65
C SER A 71 14.19 6.84 16.45
N VAL A 72 13.21 7.44 17.12
CA VAL A 72 13.38 8.72 17.84
C VAL A 72 14.44 8.62 18.95
N PRO A 73 14.39 7.67 19.90
CA PRO A 73 15.49 7.48 20.85
C PRO A 73 16.81 7.14 20.16
N ALA A 74 16.77 6.46 19.02
CA ALA A 74 17.97 6.11 18.26
C ALA A 74 18.68 7.36 17.70
N PHE A 75 17.98 8.47 17.43
CA PHE A 75 18.62 9.72 17.02
C PHE A 75 19.44 10.37 18.15
N PHE A 76 18.90 10.39 19.37
CA PHE A 76 19.54 11.07 20.50
C PHE A 76 20.55 10.18 21.23
N MET A 77 20.28 8.87 21.35
CA MET A 77 21.11 7.92 22.09
C MET A 77 22.16 7.26 21.19
N ASN A 78 23.23 7.99 20.88
CA ASN A 78 24.31 7.50 20.02
C ASN A 78 25.03 6.24 20.55
N ARG A 79 25.07 6.05 21.89
CA ARG A 79 25.76 4.93 22.53
C ARG A 79 24.93 3.65 22.57
N ASN A 80 23.59 3.77 22.66
CA ASN A 80 22.72 2.60 22.77
C ASN A 80 22.22 2.16 21.38
N ARG A 81 22.74 1.04 20.89
CA ARG A 81 22.35 0.46 19.59
C ARG A 81 21.08 -0.39 19.66
N ALA A 82 20.52 -0.63 20.85
CA ALA A 82 19.36 -1.51 21.02
C ALA A 82 18.14 -0.97 20.27
N TYR A 83 17.83 0.32 20.40
CA TYR A 83 16.73 0.97 19.69
C TYR A 83 16.89 0.89 18.17
N LEU A 84 18.11 1.08 17.66
CA LEU A 84 18.36 1.01 16.22
C LEU A 84 18.20 -0.41 15.67
N LYS A 85 18.59 -1.44 16.44
CA LYS A 85 18.31 -2.84 16.09
C LYS A 85 16.83 -3.16 16.14
N LEU A 86 16.12 -2.69 17.17
CA LEU A 86 14.68 -2.90 17.32
C LEU A 86 13.90 -2.22 16.19
N HIS A 87 14.27 -0.98 15.84
CA HIS A 87 13.74 -0.27 14.68
C HIS A 87 13.99 -1.07 13.39
N ALA A 88 15.23 -1.52 13.13
CA ALA A 88 15.54 -2.32 11.95
C ALA A 88 14.71 -3.63 11.89
N THR A 89 14.52 -4.33 13.02
CA THR A 89 13.64 -5.50 13.09
C THR A 89 12.19 -5.14 12.79
N GLY A 90 11.69 -4.00 13.30
CA GLY A 90 10.37 -3.48 12.99
C GLY A 90 10.19 -3.21 11.49
N VAL A 91 11.19 -2.61 10.84
CA VAL A 91 11.19 -2.37 9.39
C VAL A 91 11.12 -3.69 8.62
N VAL A 92 11.84 -4.74 9.03
CA VAL A 92 11.72 -6.07 8.41
C VAL A 92 10.29 -6.59 8.50
N ILE A 93 9.67 -6.53 9.68
CA ILE A 93 8.28 -6.98 9.88
C ILE A 93 7.33 -6.20 8.98
N CYS A 94 7.45 -4.86 8.95
CA CYS A 94 6.63 -4.01 8.09
C CYS A 94 6.80 -4.37 6.61
N SER A 95 8.05 -4.54 6.16
CA SER A 95 8.34 -4.88 4.76
C SER A 95 7.73 -6.21 4.32
N LEU A 96 7.74 -7.23 5.19
CA LEU A 96 7.13 -8.53 4.91
C LEU A 96 5.61 -8.44 4.82
N LEU A 97 4.98 -7.65 5.70
CA LEU A 97 3.54 -7.41 5.65
C LEU A 97 3.14 -6.62 4.39
N THR A 98 3.86 -5.54 4.08
CA THR A 98 3.67 -4.74 2.85
C THR A 98 3.82 -5.62 1.61
N PHE A 99 4.85 -6.48 1.59
CA PHE A 99 5.10 -7.40 0.49
C PHE A 99 3.99 -8.45 0.33
N ALA A 100 3.51 -9.03 1.44
CA ALA A 100 2.39 -9.97 1.40
C ALA A 100 1.11 -9.32 0.86
N ILE A 101 0.83 -8.07 1.24
CA ILE A 101 -0.28 -7.29 0.69
C ILE A 101 -0.10 -7.06 -0.82
N GLY A 102 1.08 -6.63 -1.25
CA GLY A 102 1.38 -6.41 -2.66
C GLY A 102 1.20 -7.69 -3.50
N ILE A 103 1.66 -8.83 -2.98
CA ILE A 103 1.48 -10.14 -3.61
C ILE A 103 0.00 -10.52 -3.74
N ASP A 104 -0.80 -10.35 -2.69
CA ASP A 104 -2.22 -10.70 -2.70
C ASP A 104 -3.00 -9.90 -3.76
N ILE A 105 -2.72 -8.60 -3.86
CA ILE A 105 -3.30 -7.72 -4.88
C ILE A 105 -2.81 -8.12 -6.28
N TRP A 106 -1.52 -8.44 -6.43
CA TRP A 106 -0.95 -8.89 -7.70
C TRP A 106 -1.57 -10.23 -8.17
N PHE A 107 -1.76 -11.20 -7.28
CA PHE A 107 -2.47 -12.43 -7.66
C PHE A 107 -3.91 -12.17 -8.11
N SER A 108 -4.56 -11.16 -7.54
CA SER A 108 -5.89 -10.75 -7.95
C SER A 108 -5.92 -10.21 -9.38
N THR A 109 -4.84 -9.59 -9.88
CA THR A 109 -4.76 -9.10 -11.27
C THR A 109 -4.60 -10.23 -12.30
N LEU A 110 -3.92 -11.31 -11.93
CA LEU A 110 -3.79 -12.51 -12.78
C LEU A 110 -5.13 -13.22 -12.97
N GLN A 111 -6.04 -13.11 -12.00
CA GLN A 111 -7.34 -13.79 -11.99
C GLN A 111 -8.53 -12.82 -12.14
N THR A 112 -8.32 -11.60 -12.63
CA THR A 112 -9.35 -10.55 -12.70
C THR A 112 -10.65 -11.04 -13.33
N ARG A 113 -10.62 -11.74 -14.47
CA ARG A 113 -11.86 -12.24 -15.11
C ARG A 113 -12.66 -13.22 -14.24
N LYS A 114 -11.96 -14.05 -13.46
CA LYS A 114 -12.58 -15.01 -12.54
C LYS A 114 -13.12 -14.32 -11.30
N ASN A 115 -12.39 -13.32 -10.79
CA ASN A 115 -12.72 -12.62 -9.55
C ASN A 115 -13.81 -11.56 -9.73
N LEU A 116 -13.93 -10.94 -10.91
CA LEU A 116 -14.92 -9.88 -11.15
C LEU A 116 -16.36 -10.39 -11.26
N ALA A 117 -16.58 -11.63 -11.72
CA ALA A 117 -17.92 -12.19 -11.86
C ALA A 117 -18.67 -12.31 -10.52
N PRO A 118 -18.09 -12.91 -9.46
CA PRO A 118 -18.74 -12.96 -8.16
C PRO A 118 -18.89 -11.57 -7.54
N ILE A 119 -17.93 -10.65 -7.77
CA ILE A 119 -18.02 -9.25 -7.31
C ILE A 119 -19.23 -8.56 -7.94
N TRP A 120 -19.42 -8.67 -9.26
CA TRP A 120 -20.58 -8.10 -9.95
C TRP A 120 -21.90 -8.66 -9.40
N ASN A 121 -22.00 -9.98 -9.28
CA ASN A 121 -23.23 -10.66 -8.90
C ASN A 121 -23.64 -10.42 -7.44
N SER A 122 -22.69 -10.06 -6.56
CA SER A 122 -22.99 -9.70 -5.16
C SER A 122 -23.45 -8.25 -5.00
N GLN A 123 -23.34 -7.41 -6.04
CA GLN A 123 -23.73 -6.00 -5.97
C GLN A 123 -25.25 -5.82 -6.03
N THR A 124 -25.71 -4.72 -5.42
CA THR A 124 -27.10 -4.31 -5.50
C THR A 124 -27.44 -3.78 -6.90
N PRO A 125 -28.74 -3.78 -7.30
CA PRO A 125 -29.15 -3.25 -8.58
C PRO A 125 -28.71 -1.80 -8.82
N ALA A 126 -28.70 -0.97 -7.78
CA ALA A 126 -28.26 0.43 -7.87
C ALA A 126 -26.78 0.56 -8.27
N ILE A 127 -25.90 -0.27 -7.68
CA ILE A 127 -24.47 -0.29 -8.01
C ILE A 127 -24.25 -0.82 -9.44
N GLN A 128 -24.97 -1.86 -9.83
CA GLN A 128 -24.89 -2.41 -11.18
C GLN A 128 -25.31 -1.38 -12.24
N THR A 129 -26.39 -0.62 -12.00
CA THR A 129 -26.80 0.51 -12.88
C THR A 129 -25.72 1.58 -12.97
N MET A 130 -25.07 1.95 -11.87
CA MET A 130 -23.95 2.91 -11.92
C MET A 130 -22.76 2.38 -12.73
N LEU A 131 -22.45 1.08 -12.62
CA LEU A 131 -21.40 0.45 -13.41
C LEU A 131 -21.75 0.39 -14.90
N GLN A 132 -23.01 0.11 -15.24
CA GLN A 132 -23.53 0.12 -16.61
C GLN A 132 -23.41 1.52 -17.22
N ALA A 133 -23.82 2.55 -16.47
CA ALA A 133 -23.66 3.95 -16.87
C ALA A 133 -22.18 4.34 -17.02
N LYS A 134 -21.29 3.90 -16.12
CA LYS A 134 -19.86 4.24 -16.17
C LYS A 134 -19.18 3.69 -17.41
N PHE A 135 -19.40 2.40 -17.70
CA PHE A 135 -18.69 1.67 -18.73
C PHE A 135 -19.45 1.62 -20.06
N GLN A 136 -20.64 2.22 -20.13
CA GLN A 136 -21.52 2.24 -21.30
C GLN A 136 -21.72 0.81 -21.84
N CYS A 137 -22.13 -0.09 -20.96
CA CYS A 137 -22.27 -1.52 -21.23
C CYS A 137 -23.52 -2.07 -20.53
N CYS A 138 -24.01 -3.22 -20.97
CA CYS A 138 -25.23 -3.83 -20.44
C CYS A 138 -24.97 -5.29 -20.03
N GLY A 139 -25.45 -5.69 -18.86
CA GLY A 139 -25.20 -7.01 -18.28
C GLY A 139 -23.71 -7.33 -18.05
N TYR A 140 -23.40 -8.37 -17.28
CA TYR A 140 -22.00 -8.73 -17.02
C TYR A 140 -21.39 -9.56 -18.15
N SER A 141 -21.83 -10.81 -18.31
CA SER A 141 -21.38 -11.75 -19.34
C SER A 141 -22.37 -11.87 -20.51
N ASN A 142 -23.66 -11.76 -20.22
CA ASN A 142 -24.73 -11.77 -21.20
C ASN A 142 -25.41 -10.38 -21.21
N PRO A 143 -25.37 -9.65 -22.33
CA PRO A 143 -25.97 -8.34 -22.40
C PRO A 143 -27.50 -8.34 -22.26
N ALA A 144 -28.17 -9.48 -22.45
CA ALA A 144 -29.61 -9.59 -22.22
C ALA A 144 -30.00 -9.65 -20.73
N LEU A 145 -29.04 -9.94 -19.83
CA LEU A 145 -29.24 -9.99 -18.38
C LEU A 145 -28.86 -8.64 -17.73
N PHE A 146 -29.40 -7.55 -18.26
CA PHE A 146 -29.15 -6.20 -17.78
C PHE A 146 -30.25 -5.73 -16.82
N ILE A 147 -29.92 -4.78 -15.96
CA ILE A 147 -30.91 -4.03 -15.20
C ILE A 147 -31.36 -2.88 -16.09
N LYS A 148 -32.67 -2.72 -16.24
CA LYS A 148 -33.22 -1.65 -17.05
C LYS A 148 -32.96 -0.30 -16.38
N ASP A 149 -32.15 0.52 -17.04
CA ASP A 149 -31.79 1.87 -16.62
C ASP A 149 -31.72 2.81 -17.83
N ASP A 150 -31.26 4.04 -17.62
CA ASP A 150 -31.16 5.06 -18.68
C ASP A 150 -30.13 4.71 -19.76
N THR A 151 -29.18 3.81 -19.47
CA THR A 151 -28.14 3.35 -20.43
C THR A 151 -28.66 2.14 -21.22
N CYS A 152 -29.26 1.18 -20.52
CA CYS A 152 -29.78 -0.07 -21.04
C CYS A 152 -31.31 -0.02 -21.08
N VAL A 153 -31.86 0.75 -22.02
CA VAL A 153 -33.32 0.96 -22.14
C VAL A 153 -34.07 -0.22 -22.74
N SER A 154 -33.41 -0.98 -23.62
CA SER A 154 -34.01 -2.09 -24.38
C SER A 154 -32.98 -3.17 -24.70
N ALA A 155 -33.45 -4.39 -25.01
CA ALA A 155 -32.59 -5.48 -25.44
C ALA A 155 -31.81 -5.15 -26.73
N ALA A 156 -32.38 -4.33 -27.62
CA ALA A 156 -31.70 -3.86 -28.83
C ALA A 156 -30.53 -2.93 -28.49
N THR A 157 -30.71 -2.01 -27.53
CA THR A 157 -29.65 -1.14 -27.03
C THR A 157 -28.55 -1.95 -26.33
N ALA A 158 -28.95 -2.94 -25.52
CA ALA A 158 -28.02 -3.81 -24.81
C ALA A 158 -27.19 -4.68 -25.77
N ALA A 159 -27.79 -5.18 -26.85
CA ALA A 159 -27.07 -5.91 -27.91
C ALA A 159 -26.05 -5.02 -28.63
N ARG A 160 -26.30 -3.71 -28.75
CA ARG A 160 -25.38 -2.75 -29.37
C ARG A 160 -24.20 -2.40 -28.45
N LEU A 161 -24.45 -2.19 -27.16
CA LEU A 161 -23.41 -1.82 -26.19
C LEU A 161 -22.55 -3.01 -25.76
N GLY A 162 -23.14 -4.21 -25.71
CA GLY A 162 -22.45 -5.44 -25.34
C GLY A 162 -22.19 -5.58 -23.83
N PRO A 163 -21.52 -6.68 -23.43
CA PRO A 163 -21.34 -7.07 -22.03
C PRO A 163 -20.26 -6.24 -21.29
N CYS A 164 -20.48 -5.98 -20.00
CA CYS A 164 -19.57 -5.21 -19.15
C CYS A 164 -18.27 -5.92 -18.78
N ILE A 165 -18.16 -7.24 -18.94
CA ILE A 165 -16.98 -8.03 -18.56
C ILE A 165 -15.67 -7.49 -19.14
N THR A 166 -15.68 -7.02 -20.40
CA THR A 166 -14.48 -6.53 -21.07
C THR A 166 -14.08 -5.14 -20.59
N PRO A 167 -14.93 -4.09 -20.68
CA PRO A 167 -14.54 -2.74 -20.24
C PRO A 167 -14.25 -2.69 -18.74
N PHE A 168 -15.03 -3.42 -17.91
CA PHE A 168 -14.77 -3.49 -16.48
C PHE A 168 -13.46 -4.24 -16.18
N GLY A 169 -13.19 -5.33 -16.91
CA GLY A 169 -11.95 -6.10 -16.77
C GLY A 169 -10.69 -5.30 -17.12
N VAL A 170 -10.73 -4.51 -18.20
CA VAL A 170 -9.59 -3.65 -18.60
C VAL A 170 -9.33 -2.58 -17.54
N PHE A 171 -10.39 -1.92 -17.05
CA PHE A 171 -10.27 -0.94 -15.99
C PHE A 171 -9.72 -1.56 -14.71
N ALA A 172 -10.26 -2.71 -14.29
CA ALA A 172 -9.82 -3.38 -13.07
C ALA A 172 -8.35 -3.81 -13.13
N ASN A 173 -7.90 -4.37 -14.26
CA ASN A 173 -6.48 -4.70 -14.45
C ASN A 173 -5.61 -3.45 -14.33
N SER A 174 -5.89 -2.41 -15.11
CA SER A 174 -5.06 -1.19 -15.10
C SER A 174 -5.06 -0.50 -13.73
N PHE A 175 -6.18 -0.51 -13.03
CA PHE A 175 -6.29 0.10 -11.70
C PHE A 175 -5.51 -0.72 -10.66
N LEU A 176 -5.73 -2.03 -10.60
CA LEU A 176 -5.01 -2.90 -9.65
C LEU A 176 -3.50 -2.94 -9.96
N ASP A 177 -3.09 -2.79 -11.22
CA ASP A 177 -1.69 -2.68 -11.63
C ASP A 177 -0.99 -1.50 -10.96
N VAL A 178 -1.63 -0.34 -10.95
CA VAL A 178 -1.12 0.86 -10.24
C VAL A 178 -1.07 0.61 -8.74
N VAL A 179 -2.11 -0.02 -8.18
CA VAL A 179 -2.19 -0.27 -6.74
C VAL A 179 -1.07 -1.21 -6.28
N PHE A 180 -0.92 -2.40 -6.86
CA PHE A 180 0.13 -3.32 -6.40
C PHE A 180 1.54 -2.77 -6.66
N THR A 181 1.75 -2.04 -7.76
CA THR A 181 3.04 -1.41 -8.07
C THR A 181 3.41 -0.39 -7.00
N THR A 182 2.42 0.36 -6.49
CA THR A 182 2.60 1.28 -5.38
C THR A 182 3.03 0.55 -4.11
N PHE A 183 2.41 -0.58 -3.77
CA PHE A 183 2.83 -1.41 -2.63
C PHE A 183 4.25 -1.96 -2.77
N PHE A 184 4.66 -2.42 -3.95
CA PHE A 184 6.06 -2.81 -4.18
C PHE A 184 7.02 -1.62 -4.08
N GLY A 185 6.58 -0.42 -4.48
CA GLY A 185 7.33 0.83 -4.24
C GLY A 185 7.55 1.11 -2.76
N PHE A 186 6.54 0.88 -1.91
CA PHE A 186 6.70 0.99 -0.45
C PHE A 186 7.70 -0.04 0.10
N VAL A 187 7.67 -1.29 -0.37
CA VAL A 187 8.69 -2.30 0.00
C VAL A 187 10.10 -1.83 -0.37
N ALA A 188 10.27 -1.20 -1.53
CA ALA A 188 11.57 -0.67 -1.94
C ALA A 188 12.06 0.43 -0.97
N VAL A 189 11.18 1.31 -0.50
CA VAL A 189 11.49 2.30 0.55
C VAL A 189 11.90 1.62 1.85
N ASP A 190 11.15 0.60 2.29
CA ASP A 190 11.46 -0.16 3.51
C ASP A 190 12.85 -0.80 3.43
N MET A 191 13.20 -1.36 2.27
CA MET A 191 14.52 -1.94 2.03
C MET A 191 15.64 -0.90 2.05
N MET A 192 15.43 0.29 1.48
CA MET A 192 16.40 1.38 1.56
C MET A 192 16.60 1.87 2.99
N LEU A 193 15.52 2.02 3.77
CA LEU A 193 15.60 2.35 5.19
C LEU A 193 16.35 1.27 5.98
N LEU A 194 16.05 0.00 5.72
CA LEU A 194 16.74 -1.12 6.38
C LEU A 194 18.25 -1.07 6.13
N LEU A 195 18.67 -0.86 4.88
CA LEU A 195 20.09 -0.72 4.54
C LEU A 195 20.72 0.49 5.24
N ALA A 196 20.04 1.64 5.27
CA ALA A 196 20.51 2.83 5.97
C ALA A 196 20.66 2.58 7.49
N ALA A 197 19.69 1.91 8.11
CA ALA A 197 19.71 1.52 9.52
C ALA A 197 20.89 0.59 9.83
N LEU A 198 21.11 -0.45 9.01
CA LEU A 198 22.23 -1.38 9.16
C LEU A 198 23.59 -0.68 9.01
N CYS A 199 23.71 0.23 8.05
CA CYS A 199 24.92 1.05 7.90
C CYS A 199 25.18 1.90 9.15
N LEU A 200 24.14 2.53 9.71
CA LEU A 200 24.25 3.32 10.93
C LEU A 200 24.59 2.45 12.16
N VAL A 201 24.04 1.23 12.27
CA VAL A 201 24.42 0.27 13.32
C VAL A 201 25.91 -0.08 13.22
N LYS A 202 26.40 -0.33 12.01
CA LYS A 202 27.81 -0.67 11.77
C LYS A 202 28.74 0.52 12.08
N ASP A 203 28.42 1.72 11.62
CA ASP A 203 29.19 2.94 11.91
C ASP A 203 29.30 3.20 13.42
N ARG A 204 28.18 3.11 14.16
CA ARG A 204 28.20 3.24 15.63
C ARG A 204 29.01 2.13 16.31
N LYS A 205 29.05 0.93 15.73
CA LYS A 205 29.87 -0.18 16.24
C LYS A 205 31.36 0.03 16.03
N GLU A 206 31.76 0.57 14.89
CA GLU A 206 33.15 0.87 14.60
C GLU A 206 33.66 2.02 15.47
N LYS A 207 32.88 3.10 15.62
CA LYS A 207 33.21 4.23 16.51
C LYS A 207 33.42 3.80 17.96
N GLU A 208 32.52 2.96 18.49
CA GLU A 208 32.67 2.44 19.85
C GLU A 208 33.92 1.55 19.99
N ARG A 209 34.25 0.75 18.96
CA ARG A 209 35.48 -0.05 18.96
C ARG A 209 36.73 0.83 18.99
N TYR A 210 36.79 1.89 18.19
CA TYR A 210 37.93 2.81 18.18
C TYR A 210 38.07 3.54 19.51
N ARG A 211 36.96 4.01 20.09
CA ARG A 211 36.94 4.60 21.43
C ARG A 211 37.56 3.68 22.49
N LEU A 212 37.16 2.41 22.51
CA LEU A 212 37.70 1.41 23.44
C LEU A 212 39.19 1.09 23.20
N ILE A 213 39.68 1.24 21.96
CA ILE A 213 41.11 1.08 21.63
C ILE A 213 41.91 2.30 22.10
N ASP A 214 41.38 3.51 21.92
CA ASP A 214 42.03 4.75 22.34
C ASP A 214 42.13 4.83 23.87
N GLU A 215 41.05 4.43 24.58
CA GLU A 215 41.06 4.28 26.05
C GLU A 215 42.15 3.32 26.54
N LYS A 216 42.36 2.19 25.84
CA LYS A 216 43.41 1.22 26.19
C LYS A 216 44.82 1.74 25.91
N ARG A 217 44.98 2.69 24.99
CA ARG A 217 46.28 3.26 24.59
C ARG A 217 46.66 4.50 25.41
N GLY A 218 45.85 4.89 26.40
CA GLY A 218 46.11 6.04 27.25
C GLY A 218 45.84 7.39 26.57
N PHE A 219 45.25 7.38 25.36
CA PHE A 219 44.70 8.59 24.77
C PHE A 219 43.32 8.81 25.41
N GLY A 220 43.16 9.91 26.14
CA GLY A 220 41.87 10.29 26.74
C GLY A 220 40.77 10.48 25.69
N PRO A 221 39.50 10.58 26.11
CA PRO A 221 38.39 10.73 25.19
C PRO A 221 38.54 12.03 24.39
N ILE A 222 38.67 11.89 23.07
CA ILE A 222 38.48 12.98 22.08
C ILE A 222 36.98 13.23 21.84
#